data_AF-A0A520ISG9-F1
#
_entry.id   AF-A0A520ISG9-F1
#
_cell.length_a   1.000
_cell.length_b   1.000
_cell.length_c   1.000
_cell.angle_alpha   90.00
_cell.angle_beta   90.00
_cell.angle_gamma   90.00
#
_symmetry.space_group_name_H-M   'P 1'
#
loop_
_entity.id
_entity.type
_entity.pdbx_description
1 polymer ?
#
loop_
_entity_poly.entity_id
_entity_poly.type
_entity_poly.pdbx_seq_one_letter_code
_entity_poly.pdbx_strand_id
1 'polypeptide(L)' 'AVGIKAVQGVLANIDEAGELKQVSFGTAMGDTQQFYKDIALTSMPYGQSLAMVALAEFLRTYI' A
#
# COMPACT_ATOMS: atom_id res chain seq x y z
N ALA A 1 5.57 6.54 -16.88
CA ALA A 1 4.29 7.19 -16.51
C ALA A 1 3.58 6.48 -15.34
N VAL A 2 3.33 5.17 -15.41
CA VAL A 2 2.56 4.44 -14.38
C VAL A 2 3.25 4.42 -13.00
N GLY A 3 4.56 4.16 -12.94
CA GLY A 3 5.30 4.09 -11.66
C GLY A 3 5.28 5.39 -10.84
N ILE A 4 5.50 6.55 -11.50
CA ILE A 4 5.43 7.87 -10.85
C ILE A 4 4.02 8.10 -10.26
N LYS A 5 2.97 7.79 -11.02
CA LYS A 5 1.58 7.94 -10.54
C LYS A 5 1.29 7.02 -9.34
N ALA A 6 1.81 5.79 -9.36
CA ALA A 6 1.64 4.86 -8.24
C ALA A 6 2.34 5.38 -6.97
N VAL A 7 3.57 5.87 -7.08
CA VAL A 7 4.32 6.42 -5.94
C VAL A 7 3.65 7.65 -5.36
N GLN A 8 3.11 8.54 -6.19
CA GLN A 8 2.29 9.66 -5.73
C GLN A 8 1.07 9.17 -4.93
N GLY A 9 0.41 8.10 -5.38
CA GLY A 9 -0.69 7.49 -4.64
C GLY A 9 -0.27 6.90 -3.30
N VAL A 10 0.88 6.23 -3.24
CA VAL A 10 1.44 5.71 -1.98
C VAL A 10 1.72 6.86 -1.01
N LEU A 11 2.44 7.90 -1.45
CA LEU A 11 2.77 9.06 -0.61
C LEU A 11 1.52 9.78 -0.10
N ALA A 12 0.48 9.90 -0.92
CA ALA A 12 -0.78 10.53 -0.52
C ALA A 12 -1.55 9.75 0.56
N ASN A 13 -1.21 8.49 0.82
CA ASN A 13 -1.84 7.64 1.84
C ASN A 13 -0.94 7.37 3.04
N ILE A 14 0.25 7.98 3.12
CA ILE A 14 1.10 7.95 4.31
C ILE A 14 0.76 9.18 5.15
N ASP A 15 0.36 8.97 6.40
CA ASP A 15 0.03 10.06 7.32
C ASP A 15 1.28 10.73 7.95
N GLU A 16 1.07 11.75 8.77
CA GLU A 16 2.14 12.51 9.44
C GLU A 16 2.98 11.64 10.40
N ALA A 17 2.44 10.52 10.89
CA ALA A 17 3.16 9.58 11.74
C ALA A 17 3.97 8.56 10.92
N GLY A 18 3.91 8.62 9.58
CA GLY A 18 4.58 7.67 8.68
C GLY A 18 3.79 6.38 8.48
N GLU A 19 2.50 6.37 8.82
CA GLU A 19 1.66 5.19 8.72
C GLU A 19 0.94 5.16 7.37
N LEU A 20 1.19 4.13 6.56
CA LEU A 20 0.42 3.87 5.34
C LEU A 20 -0.99 3.39 5.71
N LYS A 21 -1.98 4.15 5.27
CA LYS A 21 -3.40 3.82 5.38
C LYS A 21 -3.90 3.11 4.12
N GLN A 22 -5.20 2.78 4.10
CA GLN A 22 -5.85 2.14 2.94
C GLN A 22 -5.23 0.79 2.55
N VAL A 23 -4.69 0.06 3.53
CA VAL A 23 -4.16 -1.30 3.33
C VAL A 23 -5.24 -2.30 3.74
N SER A 24 -5.48 -3.34 2.95
CA SER A 24 -6.42 -4.40 3.36
C SER A 24 -5.96 -5.02 4.68
N PHE A 25 -6.86 -5.65 5.43
CA PHE A 25 -6.49 -6.53 6.55
C PHE A 25 -5.83 -7.83 6.04
N GLY A 26 -5.27 -8.62 6.97
CA GLY A 26 -4.81 -9.97 6.69
C GLY A 26 -5.90 -10.78 5.96
N THR A 27 -5.58 -11.24 4.75
CA THR A 27 -6.54 -11.81 3.81
C THR A 27 -6.35 -13.33 3.73
N ALA A 28 -7.33 -14.08 4.22
CA ALA A 28 -7.38 -15.53 4.01
C ALA A 28 -7.92 -15.87 2.60
N MET A 29 -7.92 -17.16 2.26
CA MET A 29 -8.61 -17.62 1.05
C MET A 29 -10.13 -17.51 1.23
N GLY A 30 -10.78 -16.73 0.37
CA GLY A 30 -12.23 -16.59 0.32
C GLY A 30 -12.86 -17.27 -0.89
N ASP A 31 -14.10 -17.73 -0.70
CA ASP A 31 -14.86 -18.49 -1.72
C ASP A 31 -15.59 -17.61 -2.74
N THR A 32 -15.67 -16.29 -2.50
CA THR A 32 -16.37 -15.35 -3.39
C THR A 32 -15.55 -14.09 -3.62
N GLN A 33 -15.83 -13.37 -4.71
CA GLN A 33 -15.24 -12.05 -4.93
C GLN A 33 -15.67 -11.02 -3.88
N GLN A 34 -16.89 -11.18 -3.33
CA GLN A 34 -17.43 -10.26 -2.34
C GLN A 34 -16.61 -10.31 -1.03
N PHE A 35 -16.14 -11.50 -0.64
CA PHE A 35 -15.23 -11.66 0.50
C PHE A 35 -14.04 -10.70 0.42
N TYR A 36 -13.36 -10.62 -0.73
CA TYR A 36 -12.17 -9.76 -0.89
C TYR A 36 -12.50 -8.27 -0.89
N LYS A 37 -13.71 -7.90 -1.35
CA LYS A 37 -14.17 -6.50 -1.38
C LYS A 37 -14.54 -5.99 0.00
N ASP A 38 -14.98 -6.87 0.88
CA ASP A 38 -15.43 -6.53 2.24
C ASP A 38 -14.29 -6.54 3.27
N ILE A 39 -13.05 -6.83 2.86
CA ILE A 39 -11.90 -6.81 3.76
C ILE A 39 -11.67 -5.37 4.24
N ALA A 40 -11.70 -5.21 5.56
CA ALA A 40 -11.50 -3.91 6.19
C ALA A 40 -10.16 -3.30 5.77
N LEU A 41 -10.16 -1.97 5.58
CA LEU A 41 -8.95 -1.20 5.33
C LEU A 41 -8.42 -0.65 6.65
N THR A 42 -7.16 -0.91 6.96
CA THR A 42 -6.47 -0.44 8.15
C THR A 42 -4.97 -0.34 7.89
N SER A 43 -4.18 -0.06 8.92
CA SER A 43 -2.73 -0.16 8.85
C SER A 43 -2.24 -1.57 9.14
N MET A 44 -1.23 -1.97 8.39
CA MET A 44 -0.67 -3.32 8.42
C MET A 44 0.85 -3.30 8.24
N PRO A 45 1.61 -4.13 8.98
CA PRO A 45 3.07 -4.17 8.85
C PRO A 45 3.59 -4.44 7.42
N TYR A 46 2.87 -5.26 6.65
CA TYR A 46 3.25 -5.53 5.26
C TYR A 46 3.04 -4.32 4.35
N GLY A 47 2.06 -3.46 4.62
CA GLY A 47 1.85 -2.22 3.88
C GLY A 47 3.09 -1.32 3.95
N GLN A 48 3.65 -1.21 5.15
CA GLN A 48 4.78 -0.34 5.46
C GLN A 48 6.04 -0.88 4.80
N SER A 49 6.23 -2.21 4.91
CA SER A 49 7.33 -2.90 4.26
C SER A 49 7.31 -2.73 2.74
N LEU A 50 6.13 -2.85 2.12
CA LEU A 50 5.98 -2.68 0.66
C LEU A 50 6.14 -1.22 0.23
N ALA A 51 5.64 -0.26 1.00
CA ALA A 51 5.88 1.17 0.75
C ALA A 51 7.37 1.50 0.82
N MET A 52 8.10 1.00 1.82
CA MET A 52 9.54 1.20 1.91
C MET A 52 10.28 0.70 0.67
N VAL A 53 9.96 -0.52 0.22
CA VAL A 53 10.58 -1.10 -1.00
C VAL A 53 10.25 -0.26 -2.24
N ALA A 54 8.99 0.15 -2.40
CA ALA A 54 8.55 0.95 -3.54
C ALA A 54 9.22 2.34 -3.57
N LEU A 55 9.30 3.02 -2.43
CA LEU A 55 9.93 4.34 -2.31
C LEU A 55 11.45 4.28 -2.49
N ALA A 56 12.11 3.24 -1.96
CA ALA A 56 13.54 3.03 -2.14
C ALA A 56 13.89 2.80 -3.62
N GLU A 57 13.09 1.97 -4.33
CA GLU A 57 13.30 1.73 -5.76
C GLU A 57 13.01 2.99 -6.59
N PHE A 58 12.01 3.78 -6.20
CA PHE A 58 11.72 5.05 -6.84
C PHE A 58 12.88 6.04 -6.69
N LEU A 59 13.43 6.16 -5.48
CA LEU A 59 14.61 6.98 -5.21
C LEU A 59 15.77 6.56 -6.12
N ARG A 60 16.11 5.27 -6.14
CA ARG A 60 17.21 4.73 -6.96
C ARG A 60 17.05 5.01 -8.45
N THR A 61 15.83 4.93 -8.98
CA THR A 61 15.58 4.95 -10.43
C THR A 61 15.36 6.36 -10.98
N TYR A 62 14.85 7.29 -10.17
CA TYR A 62 14.37 8.60 -10.65
C TYR A 62 15.03 9.82 -10.00
N ILE A 63 15.81 9.64 -8.93
CA ILE A 63 16.48 10.71 -8.18
C ILE A 63 17.98 10.41 -8.15
#